data_AF-A0A099FZC9-F1
#
_entry.id   AF-A0A099FZC9-F1
#
_cell.length_a   1.000
_cell.length_b   1.000
_cell.length_c   1.000
_cell.angle_alpha   90.00
_cell.angle_beta   90.00
_cell.angle_gamma   90.00
#
_symmetry.space_group_name_H-M   'P 1'
#
loop_
_entity.id
_entity.type
_entity.pdbx_description
1 polymer ?
#
loop_
_entity_poly.entity_id
_entity_poly.type
_entity_poly.pdbx_seq_one_letter_code
_entity_poly.pdbx_strand_id
1 'polypeptide(L)'
;GGPATVGTREGRSMRSFALPWIPHDDVVLPADIQGQPALGAFDAADPLVEVMNRKLLLMRRKHAQTREYMEMNALRGIVKDGAGTTLYNYFTEFGLAQISVDFVLGTAGTNLQGKVREVLRAIEDNLLGEAMTSVHALVSREFFDKLIAHPKTEDAYKFYASTGAQPLREDVRRNFPFGGILFEEYSGTVTLSTKATERLVPANEGIAFPLG
;
A
#
# COMPACT_ATOMS: atom_id res chain seq x y z
N GLY A 1 -51.80 -2.72 23.29
CA GLY A 1 -50.48 -2.19 22.91
C GLY A 1 -49.50 -2.59 23.98
N GLY A 2 -48.46 -3.35 23.62
CA GLY A 2 -47.41 -3.73 24.57
C GLY A 2 -46.51 -2.55 24.91
N PRO A 3 -45.76 -2.62 26.02
CA PRO A 3 -44.87 -1.55 26.46
C PRO A 3 -43.80 -1.24 25.39
N ALA A 4 -43.44 0.03 25.27
CA ALA A 4 -42.40 0.49 24.36
C ALA A 4 -41.03 -0.11 24.74
N THR A 5 -40.24 -0.48 23.73
CA THR A 5 -38.85 -0.92 23.93
C THR A 5 -38.02 0.23 24.50
N VAL A 6 -37.25 -0.06 25.55
CA VAL A 6 -36.35 0.90 26.19
C VAL A 6 -34.95 0.76 25.58
N GLY A 7 -34.33 1.87 25.19
CA GLY A 7 -32.99 1.86 24.59
C GLY A 7 -31.93 1.31 25.53
N THR A 8 -31.08 0.40 25.03
CA THR A 8 -29.93 -0.13 25.74
C THR A 8 -28.80 0.89 25.79
N ARG A 9 -28.03 0.90 26.89
CA ARG A 9 -26.83 1.75 27.01
C ARG A 9 -25.72 1.12 26.18
N GLU A 10 -25.12 1.91 25.28
CA GLU A 10 -23.96 1.46 24.50
C GLU A 10 -22.75 1.25 25.41
N GLY A 11 -22.14 0.07 25.33
CA GLY A 11 -20.87 -0.22 26.00
C GLY A 11 -19.71 0.49 25.30
N ARG A 12 -18.70 0.91 26.07
CA ARG A 12 -17.47 1.51 25.53
C ARG A 12 -16.32 0.54 25.77
N SER A 13 -15.50 0.32 24.74
CA SER A 13 -14.22 -0.40 24.86
C SER A 13 -13.09 0.56 24.51
N MET A 14 -12.02 0.55 25.31
CA MET A 14 -10.81 1.32 25.05
C MET A 14 -9.74 0.40 24.49
N ARG A 15 -9.00 0.89 23.49
CA ARG A 15 -7.87 0.18 22.88
C ARG A 15 -6.70 1.14 22.78
N SER A 16 -5.51 0.65 23.14
CA SER A 16 -4.30 1.45 23.15
C SER A 16 -3.29 0.85 22.19
N PHE A 17 -2.73 1.68 21.32
CA PHE A 17 -1.63 1.31 20.44
C PHE A 17 -0.38 2.05 20.90
N ALA A 18 0.60 1.32 21.41
CA ALA A 18 1.90 1.89 21.76
C ALA A 18 2.70 2.16 20.48
N LEU A 19 3.24 3.38 20.36
CA LEU A 19 4.09 3.76 19.23
C LEU A 19 5.50 3.19 19.43
N PRO A 20 6.05 2.46 18.44
CA PRO A 20 7.41 1.96 18.52
C PRO A 20 8.42 3.11 18.40
N TRP A 21 9.47 3.07 19.22
CA TRP A 21 10.61 3.97 19.10
C TRP A 21 11.62 3.39 18.11
N ILE A 22 11.93 4.14 17.04
CA ILE A 22 12.81 3.69 15.95
C ILE A 22 13.99 4.68 15.82
N PRO A 23 15.04 4.55 16.65
CA PRO A 23 16.21 5.42 16.57
C PRO A 23 17.10 5.06 15.37
N HIS A 24 17.77 6.07 14.81
CA HIS A 24 18.79 5.86 13.80
C HIS A 24 19.98 6.80 14.01
N ASP A 25 21.05 6.25 14.58
CA ASP A 25 22.24 6.99 14.94
C ASP A 25 23.37 6.74 13.92
N ASP A 26 24.21 7.74 13.71
CA ASP A 26 25.45 7.66 12.93
C ASP A 26 26.50 8.57 13.56
N VAL A 27 27.76 8.31 13.25
CA VAL A 27 28.93 9.07 13.73
C VAL A 27 29.71 9.61 12.55
N VAL A 28 30.27 10.82 12.69
CA VAL A 28 31.24 11.38 11.73
C VAL A 28 32.63 11.14 12.29
N LEU A 29 33.44 10.39 11.56
CA LEU A 29 34.83 10.10 11.94
C LEU A 29 35.80 10.97 11.13
N PRO A 30 37.04 11.21 11.62
CA PRO A 30 38.05 11.94 10.85
C PRO A 30 38.33 11.34 9.47
N ALA A 31 38.27 10.00 9.36
CA ALA A 31 38.43 9.28 8.11
C ALA A 31 37.30 9.51 7.08
N ASP A 32 36.13 9.99 7.52
CA ASP A 32 35.03 10.35 6.62
C ASP A 32 35.26 11.69 5.92
N ILE A 33 36.14 12.53 6.47
CA ILE A 33 36.44 13.89 6.02
C ILE A 33 37.79 13.92 5.29
N GLN A 34 38.80 13.25 5.85
CA GLN A 34 40.16 13.25 5.33
C GLN A 34 40.32 12.21 4.22
N GLY A 35 40.80 12.64 3.05
CA GLY A 35 41.10 11.75 1.92
C GLY A 35 39.91 11.36 1.05
N GLN A 36 38.71 11.92 1.28
CA GLN A 36 37.59 11.78 0.34
C GLN A 36 37.75 12.75 -0.83
N PRO A 37 37.80 12.27 -2.09
CA PRO A 37 37.89 13.15 -3.25
C PRO A 37 36.58 13.95 -3.40
N ALA A 38 36.70 15.28 -3.48
CA ALA A 38 35.57 16.17 -3.72
C ALA A 38 34.98 15.90 -5.12
N LEU A 39 33.66 15.67 -5.18
CA LEU A 39 32.93 15.54 -6.44
C LEU A 39 32.29 16.89 -6.81
N GLY A 40 32.90 17.61 -7.75
CA GLY A 40 32.20 18.62 -8.55
C GLY A 40 32.20 20.08 -8.07
N ALA A 41 32.92 20.47 -7.01
CA ALA A 41 33.14 21.88 -6.68
C ALA A 41 34.47 22.11 -5.95
N PHE A 42 35.24 23.10 -6.40
CA PHE A 42 36.55 23.49 -5.83
C PHE A 42 36.45 24.79 -5.00
N ASP A 43 35.26 25.37 -4.86
CA ASP A 43 35.02 26.62 -4.15
C ASP A 43 34.07 26.35 -2.97
N ALA A 44 34.60 26.43 -1.75
CA ALA A 44 34.47 25.37 -0.76
C ALA A 44 33.31 25.54 0.25
N ALA A 45 32.35 24.60 0.24
CA ALA A 45 31.62 24.25 1.45
C ALA A 45 32.57 23.44 2.38
N ASP A 46 32.45 23.61 3.70
CA ASP A 46 33.22 22.82 4.67
C ASP A 46 32.94 21.31 4.44
N PRO A 47 33.96 20.47 4.19
CA PRO A 47 33.76 19.04 3.94
C PRO A 47 33.06 18.33 5.11
N LEU A 48 33.18 18.85 6.34
CA LEU A 48 32.40 18.36 7.48
C LEU A 48 30.89 18.52 7.25
N VAL A 49 30.46 19.69 6.78
CA VAL A 49 29.05 20.02 6.53
C VAL A 49 28.49 19.14 5.41
N GLU A 50 29.28 18.88 4.37
CA GLU A 50 28.89 17.98 3.27
C GLU A 50 28.68 16.54 3.75
N VAL A 51 29.64 15.99 4.50
CA VAL A 51 29.55 14.63 5.07
C VAL A 51 28.35 14.52 6.00
N MET A 52 28.15 15.51 6.88
CA MET A 52 27.02 15.57 7.79
C MET A 52 25.69 15.59 7.04
N ASN A 53 25.53 16.45 6.05
CA ASN A 53 24.31 16.54 5.24
C ASN A 53 24.03 15.23 4.50
N ARG A 54 25.06 14.59 3.93
CA ARG A 54 24.92 13.28 3.28
C ARG A 54 24.42 12.22 4.26
N LYS A 55 24.99 12.13 5.46
CA LYS A 55 24.55 11.18 6.49
C LYS A 55 23.12 11.45 6.92
N LEU A 56 22.76 12.70 7.24
CA LEU A 56 21.39 13.09 7.58
C LEU A 56 20.38 12.75 6.48
N LEU A 57 20.76 12.94 5.21
CA LEU A 57 19.91 12.61 4.07
C LEU A 57 19.69 11.10 3.97
N LEU A 58 20.74 10.29 4.17
CA LEU A 58 20.63 8.83 4.24
C LEU A 58 19.73 8.37 5.40
N MET A 59 19.84 9.00 6.57
CA MET A 59 18.97 8.70 7.71
C MET A 59 17.50 8.99 7.37
N ARG A 60 17.22 10.16 6.79
CA ARG A 60 15.87 10.54 6.36
C ARG A 60 15.29 9.54 5.35
N ARG A 61 16.10 9.09 4.38
CA ARG A 61 15.68 8.08 3.38
C ARG A 61 15.29 6.76 4.05
N LYS A 62 16.07 6.30 5.04
CA LYS A 62 15.75 5.07 5.77
C LYS A 62 14.46 5.20 6.60
N HIS A 63 14.27 6.33 7.28
CA HIS A 63 13.00 6.58 7.99
C HIS A 63 11.80 6.61 7.04
N ALA A 64 11.94 7.24 5.87
CA ALA A 64 10.88 7.24 4.86
C ALA A 64 10.54 5.80 4.39
N GLN A 65 11.55 4.97 4.14
CA GLN A 65 11.36 3.57 3.76
C GLN A 65 10.66 2.75 4.85
N THR A 66 11.07 2.91 6.12
CA THR A 66 10.41 2.24 7.25
C THR A 66 8.95 2.71 7.38
N ARG A 67 8.70 4.01 7.22
CA ARG A 67 7.35 4.58 7.28
C ARG A 67 6.46 4.00 6.18
N GLU A 68 6.91 4.01 4.94
CA GLU A 68 6.18 3.44 3.80
C GLU A 68 5.89 1.95 4.01
N TYR A 69 6.87 1.18 4.50
CA TYR A 69 6.67 -0.22 4.85
C TYR A 69 5.60 -0.41 5.93
N MET A 70 5.62 0.41 6.99
CA MET A 70 4.64 0.36 8.07
C MET A 70 3.24 0.75 7.58
N GLU A 71 3.12 1.82 6.78
CA GLU A 71 1.84 2.30 6.21
C GLU A 71 1.22 1.26 5.27
N MET A 72 2.03 0.64 4.40
CA MET A 72 1.55 -0.41 3.50
C MET A 72 1.10 -1.66 4.25
N ASN A 73 1.83 -2.07 5.28
CA ASN A 73 1.46 -3.21 6.12
C ASN A 73 0.22 -2.89 6.99
N ALA A 74 0.07 -1.65 7.44
CA ALA A 74 -1.14 -1.19 8.12
C ALA A 74 -2.37 -1.25 7.21
N LEU A 75 -2.27 -0.83 5.94
CA LEU A 75 -3.33 -0.97 4.93
C LEU A 75 -3.73 -2.43 4.71
N ARG A 76 -2.78 -3.37 4.83
CA ARG A 76 -3.04 -4.81 4.77
C ARG A 76 -3.68 -5.39 6.04
N GLY A 77 -3.76 -4.59 7.11
CA GLY A 77 -4.30 -4.99 8.40
C GLY A 77 -3.30 -5.64 9.35
N ILE A 78 -2.02 -5.81 8.99
CA ILE A 78 -0.99 -6.40 9.86
C ILE A 78 0.22 -5.49 9.87
N VAL A 79 0.39 -4.68 10.92
CA VAL A 79 1.52 -3.76 11.06
C VAL A 79 2.77 -4.53 11.45
N LYS A 80 3.87 -4.25 10.74
CA LYS A 80 5.19 -4.80 11.02
C LYS A 80 6.22 -3.68 11.24
N ASP A 81 7.25 -3.95 12.03
CA ASP A 81 8.39 -3.04 12.19
C ASP A 81 9.40 -3.18 11.04
N GLY A 82 10.43 -2.33 11.01
CA GLY A 82 11.49 -2.39 9.99
C GLY A 82 12.35 -3.67 9.98
N ALA A 83 12.18 -4.57 10.95
CA ALA A 83 12.79 -5.89 10.98
C ALA A 83 11.86 -7.00 10.46
N GLY A 84 10.59 -6.68 10.19
CA GLY A 84 9.56 -7.62 9.76
C GLY A 84 8.77 -8.26 10.92
N THR A 85 9.00 -7.81 12.16
CA THR A 85 8.28 -8.28 13.35
C THR A 85 6.86 -7.71 13.35
N THR A 86 5.84 -8.56 13.50
CA THR A 86 4.46 -8.09 13.65
C THR A 86 4.29 -7.34 14.96
N LEU A 87 3.86 -6.08 14.88
CA LEU A 87 3.53 -5.23 16.02
C LEU A 87 2.06 -5.39 16.41
N TYR A 88 1.16 -5.29 15.43
CA TYR A 88 -0.29 -5.40 15.64
C TYR A 88 -0.94 -6.12 14.47
N ASN A 89 -1.93 -6.94 14.77
CA ASN A 89 -2.85 -7.48 13.77
C ASN A 89 -4.22 -6.82 13.96
N TYR A 90 -4.54 -5.85 13.11
CA TYR A 90 -5.78 -5.09 13.19
C TYR A 90 -7.03 -5.95 13.02
N PHE A 91 -6.98 -7.05 12.27
CA PHE A 91 -8.12 -7.97 12.20
C PHE A 91 -8.43 -8.58 13.57
N THR A 92 -7.40 -9.03 14.29
CA THR A 92 -7.55 -9.58 15.64
C THR A 92 -7.94 -8.50 16.63
N GLU A 93 -7.29 -7.34 16.59
CA GLU A 93 -7.63 -6.23 17.48
C GLU A 93 -9.09 -5.84 17.25
N PHE A 94 -9.51 -5.47 16.04
CA PHE A 94 -10.87 -5.05 15.67
C PHE A 94 -11.92 -6.16 15.64
N GLY A 95 -11.53 -7.42 15.84
CA GLY A 95 -12.47 -8.55 15.75
C GLY A 95 -13.10 -8.66 14.36
N LEU A 96 -12.37 -8.23 13.33
CA LEU A 96 -12.80 -8.23 11.94
C LEU A 96 -12.28 -9.50 11.26
N ALA A 97 -13.13 -10.12 10.44
CA ALA A 97 -12.69 -11.17 9.55
C ALA A 97 -11.97 -10.56 8.34
N GLN A 98 -10.84 -11.13 7.93
CA GLN A 98 -10.20 -10.74 6.69
C GLN A 98 -11.05 -11.23 5.51
N ILE A 99 -11.52 -10.28 4.69
CA ILE A 99 -12.23 -10.59 3.46
C ILE A 99 -11.22 -10.75 2.33
N SER A 100 -11.31 -11.85 1.59
CA SER A 100 -10.49 -12.10 0.41
C SER A 100 -11.38 -12.52 -0.75
N VAL A 101 -11.10 -11.97 -1.93
CA VAL A 101 -11.82 -12.28 -3.16
C VAL A 101 -10.82 -12.81 -4.17
N ASP A 102 -10.94 -14.08 -4.53
CA ASP A 102 -10.16 -14.64 -5.64
C ASP A 102 -10.78 -14.19 -6.98
N PHE A 103 -9.99 -13.48 -7.78
CA PHE A 103 -10.37 -12.99 -9.10
C PHE A 103 -10.30 -14.08 -10.17
N VAL A 104 -9.67 -15.23 -9.91
CA VAL A 104 -9.59 -16.38 -10.84
C VAL A 104 -9.16 -15.97 -12.26
N LEU A 105 -8.13 -15.10 -12.34
CA LEU A 105 -7.68 -14.49 -13.60
C LEU A 105 -7.06 -15.49 -14.59
N GLY A 106 -6.79 -16.72 -14.16
CA GLY A 106 -6.31 -17.80 -15.03
C GLY A 106 -7.39 -18.47 -15.88
N THR A 107 -8.67 -18.14 -15.69
CA THR A 107 -9.79 -18.80 -16.39
C THR A 107 -10.51 -17.79 -17.28
N ALA A 108 -10.43 -17.96 -18.61
CA ALA A 108 -11.00 -17.02 -19.60
C ALA A 108 -12.52 -16.75 -19.45
N GLY A 109 -13.26 -17.69 -18.86
CA GLY A 109 -14.70 -17.58 -18.62
C GLY A 109 -15.08 -16.82 -17.34
N THR A 110 -14.12 -16.38 -16.53
CA THR A 110 -14.41 -15.75 -15.24
C THR A 110 -15.25 -14.48 -15.42
N ASN A 111 -16.31 -14.36 -14.61
CA ASN A 111 -17.11 -13.14 -14.52
C ASN A 111 -16.37 -12.08 -13.70
N LEU A 112 -15.44 -11.39 -14.35
CA LEU A 112 -14.58 -10.39 -13.72
C LEU A 112 -15.38 -9.22 -13.11
N GLN A 113 -16.44 -8.76 -13.78
CA GLN A 113 -17.34 -7.75 -13.22
C GLN A 113 -18.08 -8.24 -11.96
N GLY A 114 -18.40 -9.54 -11.90
CA GLY A 114 -18.93 -10.17 -10.71
C GLY A 114 -17.96 -10.07 -9.53
N LYS A 115 -16.68 -10.36 -9.78
CA LYS A 115 -15.60 -10.26 -8.79
C LYS A 115 -15.34 -8.83 -8.31
N VAL A 116 -15.35 -7.86 -9.22
CA VAL A 116 -15.26 -6.44 -8.83
C VAL A 116 -16.44 -6.02 -7.97
N ARG A 117 -17.67 -6.40 -8.32
CA ARG A 117 -18.86 -6.10 -7.50
C ARG A 117 -18.83 -6.81 -6.15
N GLU A 118 -18.25 -8.01 -6.08
CA GLU A 118 -18.02 -8.72 -4.82
C GLU A 118 -17.12 -7.92 -3.88
N VAL A 119 -16.02 -7.35 -4.39
CA VAL A 119 -15.14 -6.44 -3.62
C VAL A 119 -15.87 -5.17 -3.20
N LEU A 120 -16.56 -4.49 -4.12
CA LEU A 120 -17.27 -3.24 -3.80
C LEU A 120 -18.32 -3.45 -2.69
N ARG A 121 -19.14 -4.50 -2.81
CA ARG A 121 -20.14 -4.84 -1.80
C ARG A 121 -19.52 -5.21 -0.47
N ALA A 122 -18.44 -5.98 -0.48
CA ALA A 122 -17.72 -6.30 0.74
C ALA A 122 -17.21 -5.05 1.48
N ILE A 123 -16.79 -4.02 0.75
CA ILE A 123 -16.40 -2.73 1.35
C ILE A 123 -17.65 -2.00 1.85
N GLU A 124 -18.68 -1.84 1.02
CA GLU A 124 -19.93 -1.13 1.36
C GLU A 124 -20.61 -1.70 2.61
N ASP A 125 -20.72 -3.03 2.69
CA ASP A 125 -21.34 -3.74 3.82
C ASP A 125 -20.54 -3.54 5.14
N ASN A 126 -19.25 -3.19 5.05
CA ASN A 126 -18.35 -3.02 6.19
C ASN A 126 -17.95 -1.56 6.44
N LEU A 127 -18.58 -0.57 5.79
CA LEU A 127 -18.38 0.85 6.11
C LEU A 127 -19.01 1.24 7.45
N LEU A 128 -19.95 0.45 7.97
CA LEU A 128 -20.53 0.58 9.33
C LEU A 128 -20.95 2.00 9.73
N GLY A 129 -21.51 2.76 8.78
CA GLY A 129 -22.00 4.14 9.00
C GLY A 129 -21.16 5.23 8.34
N GLU A 130 -20.01 4.87 7.77
CA GLU A 130 -19.19 5.76 6.95
C GLU A 130 -19.65 5.76 5.47
N ALA A 131 -19.27 6.79 4.70
CA ALA A 131 -19.48 6.84 3.26
C ALA A 131 -18.14 6.74 2.51
N MET A 132 -18.17 6.22 1.28
CA MET A 132 -17.00 6.22 0.39
C MET A 132 -17.34 6.90 -0.93
N THR A 133 -16.37 7.57 -1.53
CA THR A 133 -16.46 8.20 -2.86
C THR A 133 -16.02 7.23 -3.96
N SER A 134 -14.96 6.45 -3.70
CA SER A 134 -14.43 5.49 -4.67
C SER A 134 -13.64 4.38 -3.99
N VAL A 135 -13.26 3.34 -4.73
CA VAL A 135 -12.39 2.27 -4.24
C VAL A 135 -11.10 2.25 -5.04
N HIS A 136 -9.97 2.22 -4.34
CA HIS A 136 -8.64 2.08 -4.93
C HIS A 136 -8.05 0.73 -4.53
N ALA A 137 -7.52 -0.01 -5.49
CA ALA A 137 -6.79 -1.24 -5.29
C ALA A 137 -5.32 -1.11 -5.74
N LEU A 138 -4.40 -1.32 -4.79
CA LEU A 138 -2.98 -1.48 -5.06
C LEU A 138 -2.69 -2.95 -5.37
N VAL A 139 -2.16 -3.25 -6.55
CA VAL A 139 -1.96 -4.62 -7.02
C VAL A 139 -0.52 -4.92 -7.42
N SER A 140 -0.13 -6.18 -7.31
CA SER A 140 1.17 -6.64 -7.82
C SER A 140 1.21 -6.65 -9.36
N ARG A 141 2.42 -6.55 -9.92
CA ARG A 141 2.65 -6.68 -11.36
C ARG A 141 2.04 -7.96 -11.95
N GLU A 142 2.17 -9.09 -11.24
CA GLU A 142 1.67 -10.38 -11.73
C GLU A 142 0.14 -10.43 -11.77
N PHE A 143 -0.52 -9.75 -10.84
CA PHE A 143 -1.97 -9.58 -10.85
C PHE A 143 -2.40 -8.64 -11.97
N PHE A 144 -1.74 -7.50 -12.12
CA PHE A 144 -2.07 -6.48 -13.10
C PHE A 144 -1.91 -6.99 -14.55
N ASP A 145 -0.81 -7.69 -14.84
CA ASP A 145 -0.57 -8.31 -16.15
C ASP A 145 -1.69 -9.29 -16.52
N LYS A 146 -2.12 -10.13 -15.56
CA LYS A 146 -3.23 -11.07 -15.74
C LYS A 146 -4.58 -10.36 -15.88
N LEU A 147 -4.78 -9.24 -15.18
CA LEU A 147 -6.01 -8.47 -15.25
C LEU A 147 -6.21 -7.86 -16.63
N ILE A 148 -5.16 -7.23 -17.18
CA ILE A 148 -5.23 -6.60 -18.51
C ILE A 148 -5.30 -7.64 -19.62
N ALA A 149 -4.54 -8.74 -19.52
CA ALA A 149 -4.53 -9.81 -20.52
C ALA A 149 -5.78 -10.72 -20.46
N HIS A 150 -6.68 -10.53 -19.50
CA HIS A 150 -7.87 -11.35 -19.39
C HIS A 150 -8.84 -11.03 -20.55
N PRO A 151 -9.38 -12.04 -21.28
CA PRO A 151 -10.20 -11.80 -22.48
C PRO A 151 -11.40 -10.86 -22.24
N LYS A 152 -12.06 -10.96 -21.08
CA LYS A 152 -13.17 -10.06 -20.73
C LYS A 152 -12.75 -8.62 -20.47
N THR A 153 -11.50 -8.39 -20.04
CA THR A 153 -10.95 -7.05 -19.87
C THR A 153 -10.61 -6.46 -21.23
N GLU A 154 -9.91 -7.23 -22.08
CA GLU A 154 -9.61 -6.82 -23.45
C GLU A 154 -10.88 -6.48 -24.23
N ASP A 155 -11.89 -7.35 -24.17
CA ASP A 155 -13.20 -7.12 -24.81
C ASP A 155 -13.85 -5.81 -24.32
N ALA A 156 -13.79 -5.53 -23.01
CA ALA A 156 -14.39 -4.33 -22.43
C ALA A 156 -13.69 -3.04 -22.92
N TYR A 157 -12.35 -3.05 -23.01
CA TYR A 157 -11.59 -1.87 -23.46
C TYR A 157 -11.53 -1.73 -24.98
N LYS A 158 -11.70 -2.82 -25.73
CA LYS A 158 -11.72 -2.80 -27.21
C LYS A 158 -12.78 -1.85 -27.77
N PHE A 159 -13.94 -1.75 -27.12
CA PHE A 159 -15.02 -0.83 -27.50
C PHE A 159 -14.94 0.54 -26.81
N TYR A 160 -14.24 0.64 -25.67
CA TYR A 160 -14.10 1.89 -24.91
C TYR A 160 -13.01 2.83 -25.49
N ALA A 161 -12.06 2.27 -26.26
CA ALA A 161 -10.93 2.99 -26.85
C ALA A 161 -11.29 4.04 -27.94
N SER A 162 -12.57 4.20 -28.31
CA SER A 162 -12.97 5.20 -29.32
C SER A 162 -13.13 6.62 -28.77
N THR A 163 -13.09 6.84 -27.45
CA THR A 163 -13.38 8.15 -26.83
C THR A 163 -12.45 8.57 -25.67
N GLY A 164 -11.38 7.82 -25.34
CA GLY A 164 -10.49 8.12 -24.20
C GLY A 164 -9.06 7.60 -24.31
N ALA A 165 -8.31 7.66 -23.17
CA ALA A 165 -6.96 7.14 -23.01
C ALA A 165 -6.89 5.67 -23.48
N GLN A 166 -5.98 5.37 -24.40
CA GLN A 166 -5.88 4.04 -25.01
C GLN A 166 -5.00 3.14 -24.16
N PRO A 167 -5.52 2.08 -23.49
CA PRO A 167 -4.70 1.22 -22.64
C PRO A 167 -3.62 0.46 -23.40
N LEU A 168 -3.80 0.27 -24.72
CA LEU A 168 -2.79 -0.33 -25.59
C LEU A 168 -1.69 0.65 -26.05
N ARG A 169 -1.87 1.96 -25.82
CA ARG A 169 -0.95 3.01 -26.29
C ARG A 169 -0.29 3.79 -25.15
N GLU A 170 -0.95 3.87 -23.99
CA GLU A 170 -0.50 4.59 -22.81
C GLU A 170 -0.21 3.62 -21.66
N ASP A 171 0.78 3.95 -20.82
CA ASP A 171 1.06 3.18 -19.62
C ASP A 171 -0.04 3.44 -18.57
N VAL A 172 -1.01 2.51 -18.50
CA VAL A 172 -2.17 2.60 -17.59
C VAL A 172 -1.89 2.04 -16.19
N ARG A 173 -0.66 1.60 -15.91
CA ARG A 173 -0.31 0.96 -14.62
C ARG A 173 -0.62 1.80 -13.39
N ARG A 174 -0.62 3.13 -13.52
CA ARG A 174 -0.87 4.05 -12.39
C ARG A 174 -2.34 4.42 -12.17
N ASN A 175 -3.20 4.18 -13.15
CA ASN A 175 -4.58 4.68 -13.11
C ASN A 175 -5.46 3.85 -14.05
N PHE A 176 -5.73 2.60 -13.70
CA PHE A 176 -6.55 1.69 -14.50
C PHE A 176 -7.97 1.53 -13.92
N PRO A 177 -8.97 2.28 -14.42
CA PRO A 177 -10.33 2.24 -13.87
C PRO A 177 -11.12 1.07 -14.46
N PHE A 178 -11.45 0.05 -13.66
CA PHE A 178 -12.20 -1.11 -14.11
C PHE A 178 -13.35 -1.47 -13.16
N GLY A 179 -14.58 -1.46 -13.69
CA GLY A 179 -15.77 -1.95 -12.97
C GLY A 179 -16.14 -1.20 -11.69
N GLY A 180 -15.63 0.03 -11.50
CA GLY A 180 -15.84 0.84 -10.29
C GLY A 180 -14.68 0.84 -9.30
N ILE A 181 -13.61 0.10 -9.58
CA ILE A 181 -12.36 0.12 -8.81
C ILE A 181 -11.27 0.76 -9.66
N LEU A 182 -10.48 1.64 -9.06
CA LEU A 182 -9.23 2.08 -9.65
C LEU A 182 -8.11 1.11 -9.27
N PHE A 183 -7.49 0.47 -10.25
CA PHE A 183 -6.34 -0.39 -10.04
C PHE A 183 -5.04 0.37 -10.33
N GLU A 184 -4.09 0.28 -9.40
CA GLU A 184 -2.73 0.80 -9.54
C GLU A 184 -1.73 -0.33 -9.29
N GLU A 185 -0.82 -0.55 -10.24
CA GLU A 185 0.32 -1.45 -10.06
C GLU A 185 1.32 -0.82 -9.09
N TYR A 186 1.56 -1.52 -7.99
CA TYR A 186 2.50 -1.10 -6.97
C TYR A 186 3.61 -2.14 -6.80
N SER A 187 4.74 -1.86 -7.44
CA SER A 187 5.94 -2.74 -7.45
C SER A 187 7.02 -2.32 -6.45
N GLY A 188 6.64 -1.54 -5.42
CA GLY A 188 7.55 -1.07 -4.38
C GLY A 188 8.19 -2.23 -3.59
N THR A 189 9.51 -2.14 -3.41
CA THR A 189 10.28 -3.08 -2.58
C THR A 189 11.04 -2.31 -1.51
N VAL A 190 11.14 -2.90 -0.32
CA VAL A 190 11.94 -2.34 0.76
C VAL A 190 13.01 -3.32 1.21
N THR A 191 14.09 -2.77 1.75
CA THR A 191 15.14 -3.56 2.39
C THR A 191 14.95 -3.45 3.89
N LEU A 192 14.69 -4.59 4.54
CA LEU A 192 14.54 -4.68 5.98
C LEU A 192 15.90 -4.47 6.68
N SER A 193 15.85 -4.19 7.98
CA SER A 193 17.07 -4.12 8.81
C SER A 193 17.88 -5.42 8.81
N THR A 194 17.22 -6.55 8.55
CA THR A 194 17.81 -7.88 8.35
C THR A 194 18.55 -8.04 7.02
N LYS A 195 18.55 -7.00 6.17
CA LYS A 195 19.05 -6.99 4.77
C LYS A 195 18.23 -7.86 3.81
N ALA A 196 17.12 -8.45 4.26
CA ALA A 196 16.17 -9.09 3.37
C ALA A 196 15.42 -8.03 2.55
N THR A 197 15.09 -8.35 1.30
CA THR A 197 14.22 -7.52 0.47
C THR A 197 12.80 -8.08 0.52
N GLU A 198 11.83 -7.23 0.85
CA GLU A 198 10.40 -7.58 0.87
C GLU A 198 9.64 -6.72 -0.13
N ARG A 199 8.65 -7.33 -0.80
CA ARG A 199 7.70 -6.60 -1.66
C ARG A 199 6.59 -6.03 -0.79
N LEU A 200 6.20 -4.78 -1.05
CA LEU A 200 5.12 -4.14 -0.29
C LEU A 200 3.75 -4.74 -0.61
N VAL A 201 3.54 -5.16 -1.87
CA VAL A 201 2.41 -5.99 -2.29
C VAL A 201 2.92 -7.37 -2.70
N PRO A 202 2.43 -8.46 -2.10
CA PRO A 202 2.85 -9.82 -2.47
C PRO A 202 2.48 -10.18 -3.90
N ALA A 203 3.21 -11.15 -4.47
CA ALA A 203 2.99 -11.59 -5.84
C ALA A 203 1.59 -12.21 -6.03
N ASN A 204 0.91 -11.82 -7.11
CA ASN A 204 -0.47 -12.21 -7.44
C ASN A 204 -1.53 -11.71 -6.44
N GLU A 205 -1.19 -10.81 -5.55
CA GLU A 205 -2.13 -10.21 -4.59
C GLU A 205 -2.42 -8.75 -4.93
N GLY A 206 -3.47 -8.23 -4.28
CA GLY A 206 -3.89 -6.84 -4.31
C GLY A 206 -4.64 -6.46 -3.05
N ILE A 207 -4.61 -5.17 -2.70
CA ILE A 207 -5.26 -4.62 -1.51
C ILE A 207 -6.22 -3.54 -1.99
N ALA A 208 -7.52 -3.76 -1.79
CA ALA A 208 -8.56 -2.79 -2.10
C ALA A 208 -9.00 -2.09 -0.81
N PHE A 209 -9.14 -0.77 -0.88
CA PHE A 209 -9.60 0.06 0.23
C PHE A 209 -10.51 1.20 -0.25
N PRO A 210 -11.50 1.60 0.56
CA PRO A 210 -12.34 2.75 0.26
C PRO A 210 -11.52 4.04 0.34
N LEU A 211 -11.86 4.98 -0.53
CA LEU A 211 -11.49 6.38 -0.45
C LEU A 211 -12.75 7.17 -0.05
N GLY A 212 -12.63 8.01 0.97
CA GLY A 212 -13.67 8.92 1.46
C GLY A 212 -13.55 10.27 0.78
#